data_AF-A0A2W6B7B8-F1
#
_entry.id   AF-A0A2W6B7B8-F1
#
_cell.length_a   1.000
_cell.length_b   1.000
_cell.length_c   1.000
_cell.angle_alpha   90.00
_cell.angle_beta   90.00
_cell.angle_gamma   90.00
#
_symmetry.space_group_name_H-M   'P 1'
#
loop_
_entity.id
_entity.type
_entity.pdbx_description
1 polymer ?
#
loop_
_entity_poly.entity_id
_entity_poly.type
_entity_poly.pdbx_seq_one_letter_code
_entity_poly.pdbx_strand_id
1 'polypeptide(L)' 'SIHLEIGEPDFDTPANVVEAGVRALQSGETHYTSSAGIDSLKEAIARDQTSRKNIVAGPENVVVTPGGKPIMFFLMLALL' A
#
# COMPACT_ATOMS: atom_id res chain seq x y z
N SER A 1 10.22 -30.55 -5.16
CA SER A 1 11.29 -29.88 -4.39
C SER A 1 10.64 -28.95 -3.38
N ILE A 2 11.14 -28.89 -2.15
CA ILE A 2 10.68 -27.92 -1.15
C ILE A 2 11.61 -26.70 -1.29
N HIS A 3 11.04 -25.53 -1.54
CA HIS A 3 11.73 -24.26 -1.68
C HIS A 3 11.48 -23.44 -0.41
N LEU A 4 12.54 -23.06 0.31
CA LEU A 4 12.49 -22.30 1.58
C LEU A 4 13.23 -20.96 1.48
N GLU A 5 13.73 -20.63 0.29
CA GLU A 5 14.55 -19.47 0.00
C GLU A 5 13.75 -18.26 -0.52
N ILE A 6 12.53 -18.48 -1.00
CA ILE A 6 11.68 -17.45 -1.61
C ILE A 6 10.61 -17.00 -0.61
N GLY A 7 10.60 -15.73 -0.26
CA GLY A 7 9.58 -15.13 0.62
C GLY A 7 8.28 -14.73 -0.10
N GLU A 8 7.96 -15.40 -1.21
CA GLU A 8 6.74 -15.17 -1.97
C GLU A 8 5.57 -15.96 -1.35
N PRO A 9 4.40 -15.33 -1.11
CA PRO A 9 3.24 -16.06 -0.63
C PRO A 9 2.77 -17.14 -1.62
N ASP A 10 2.26 -18.24 -1.11
CA ASP A 10 1.76 -19.39 -1.90
C ASP A 10 0.28 -19.25 -2.32
N PHE A 11 -0.35 -18.12 -2.00
CA PHE A 11 -1.74 -17.83 -2.32
C PHE A 11 -1.89 -16.75 -3.39
N ASP A 12 -2.95 -16.87 -4.19
CA ASP A 12 -3.30 -15.87 -5.18
C ASP A 12 -3.76 -14.56 -4.54
N THR A 13 -3.63 -13.46 -5.30
CA THR A 13 -4.23 -12.18 -4.92
C THR A 13 -5.75 -12.36 -4.71
N PRO A 14 -6.34 -11.92 -3.59
CA PRO A 14 -7.77 -12.07 -3.34
C PRO A 14 -8.64 -11.48 -4.47
N ALA A 15 -9.71 -12.18 -4.84
CA ALA A 15 -10.54 -11.84 -6.00
C ALA A 15 -11.07 -10.40 -5.97
N ASN A 16 -11.49 -9.90 -4.80
CA ASN A 16 -11.96 -8.53 -4.64
C ASN A 16 -10.89 -7.47 -4.93
N VAL A 17 -9.61 -7.78 -4.70
CA VAL A 17 -8.48 -6.90 -5.02
C VAL A 17 -8.20 -6.92 -6.51
N VAL A 18 -8.21 -8.10 -7.14
CA VAL A 18 -8.07 -8.24 -8.60
C VAL A 18 -9.16 -7.46 -9.32
N GLU A 19 -10.42 -7.65 -8.91
CA GLU A 19 -11.56 -6.95 -9.50
C GLU A 19 -11.48 -5.43 -9.32
N ALA A 20 -11.01 -4.94 -8.17
CA ALA A 20 -10.82 -3.51 -7.94
C ALA A 20 -9.76 -2.93 -8.90
N GLY A 21 -8.65 -3.64 -9.11
CA GLY A 21 -7.62 -3.26 -10.08
C GLY A 21 -8.16 -3.25 -11.52
N VAL A 22 -8.91 -4.29 -11.91
CA VAL A 22 -9.54 -4.36 -13.24
C VAL A 22 -10.52 -3.20 -13.44
N ARG A 23 -11.37 -2.90 -12.45
CA ARG A 23 -12.30 -1.76 -12.54
C ARG A 23 -11.58 -0.44 -12.69
N ALA A 24 -10.52 -0.20 -11.91
CA ALA A 24 -9.72 1.03 -11.99
C ALA A 24 -9.12 1.22 -13.40
N LEU A 25 -8.61 0.14 -14.00
CA LEU A 25 -8.09 0.17 -15.37
C LEU A 25 -9.20 0.47 -16.39
N GLN A 26 -10.36 -0.17 -16.24
CA GLN A 26 -11.52 0.03 -17.12
C GLN A 26 -12.11 1.45 -17.01
N SER A 27 -12.04 2.06 -15.84
CA SER A 27 -12.51 3.43 -15.60
C SER A 27 -11.48 4.51 -15.95
N GLY A 28 -10.29 4.13 -16.44
CA GLY A 28 -9.25 5.07 -16.85
C GLY A 28 -8.49 5.73 -15.70
N GLU A 29 -8.44 5.10 -14.52
CA GLU A 29 -7.67 5.56 -13.35
C GLU A 29 -6.16 5.31 -13.55
N THR A 30 -5.61 5.89 -14.62
CA THR A 30 -4.22 5.66 -15.09
C THR A 30 -3.39 6.94 -15.11
N HIS A 31 -3.95 8.05 -14.65
CA HIS A 31 -3.27 9.33 -14.58
C HIS A 31 -2.54 9.52 -13.25
N TYR A 32 -1.66 10.51 -13.19
CA TYR A 32 -0.93 10.83 -11.97
C TYR A 32 -1.86 11.14 -10.81
N THR A 33 -1.54 10.56 -9.66
CA THR A 33 -2.14 10.88 -8.37
C THR A 33 -1.24 11.83 -7.61
N SER A 34 -1.69 12.29 -6.43
CA SER A 34 -0.79 12.92 -5.46
C SER A 34 0.42 12.03 -5.18
N SER A 35 1.59 12.64 -4.98
CA SER A 35 2.85 11.93 -4.70
C SER A 35 2.79 11.10 -3.42
N ALA A 36 1.97 11.51 -2.44
CA ALA A 36 1.74 10.77 -1.21
C ALA A 36 0.73 9.62 -1.35
N GLY A 37 0.01 9.54 -2.48
CA GLY A 37 -1.08 8.60 -2.73
C GLY A 37 -2.46 9.26 -2.73
N ILE A 38 -3.47 8.54 -3.25
CA ILE A 38 -4.86 8.98 -3.31
C ILE A 38 -5.47 9.13 -1.91
N ASP A 39 -6.36 10.10 -1.72
CA ASP A 39 -6.90 10.44 -0.40
C ASP A 39 -7.70 9.29 0.24
N SER A 40 -8.55 8.62 -0.56
CA SER A 40 -9.36 7.50 -0.08
C SER A 40 -8.51 6.34 0.46
N LEU A 41 -7.35 6.06 -0.15
CA LEU A 41 -6.43 5.03 0.32
C LEU A 41 -5.74 5.45 1.61
N LYS A 42 -5.28 6.71 1.71
CA LYS A 42 -4.65 7.23 2.93
C LYS A 42 -5.61 7.20 4.11
N GLU A 43 -6.87 7.60 3.92
CA GLU A 43 -7.91 7.52 4.95
C GLU A 43 -8.19 6.08 5.39
N ALA A 44 -8.26 5.14 4.45
CA ALA A 44 -8.45 3.73 4.75
C ALA A 44 -7.27 3.15 5.57
N ILE A 45 -6.03 3.49 5.19
CA ILE A 45 -4.83 3.05 5.93
C ILE A 45 -4.81 3.64 7.34
N ALA A 46 -5.03 4.94 7.50
CA ALA A 46 -5.05 5.60 8.80
C ALA A 46 -6.07 4.94 9.75
N ARG A 47 -7.29 4.70 9.24
CA ARG A 47 -8.36 4.00 9.98
C ARG A 47 -7.99 2.56 10.34
N ASP A 48 -7.37 1.83 9.42
CA ASP A 48 -6.87 0.47 9.65
C ASP A 48 -5.81 0.46 10.77
N GLN A 49 -4.84 1.39 10.75
CA GLN A 49 -3.82 1.48 11.80
C GLN A 49 -4.43 1.80 13.16
N THR A 50 -5.42 2.70 13.23
CA THR A 50 -6.12 2.99 14.48
C THR A 50 -6.89 1.77 14.97
N SER A 51 -7.70 1.14 14.12
CA SER A 51 -8.55 0.01 14.52
C SER A 51 -7.79 -1.26 14.89
N ARG A 52 -6.69 -1.55 14.20
CA ARG A 52 -5.91 -2.78 14.41
C ARG A 52 -4.76 -2.63 15.40
N LYS A 53 -4.16 -1.45 15.47
CA LYS A 53 -2.92 -1.22 16.21
C LYS A 53 -3.00 -0.11 17.26
N ASN A 54 -4.16 0.53 17.43
CA ASN A 54 -4.36 1.68 18.33
C ASN A 54 -3.41 2.86 18.04
N ILE A 55 -2.94 2.97 16.79
CA ILE A 55 -2.12 4.11 16.35
C ILE A 55 -3.09 5.20 15.88
N VAL A 56 -3.18 6.30 16.63
CA VAL A 56 -3.96 7.48 16.24
C VAL A 56 -3.18 8.23 15.18
N ALA A 57 -3.63 8.13 13.93
CA ALA A 57 -3.02 8.78 12.77
C ALA A 57 -4.11 9.33 11.85
N GLY A 58 -3.84 10.48 11.24
CA GLY A 58 -4.65 11.04 10.17
C GLY A 58 -4.11 10.68 8.78
N PRO A 59 -4.88 10.90 7.70
CA PRO A 59 -4.41 10.68 6.33
C PRO A 59 -3.16 11.50 5.98
N GLU A 60 -2.92 12.63 6.65
CA GLU A 60 -1.72 13.46 6.54
C GLU A 60 -0.44 12.78 7.08
N ASN A 61 -0.59 11.72 7.87
CA ASN A 61 0.53 10.92 8.37
C ASN A 61 0.84 9.71 7.46
N VAL A 62 0.14 9.54 6.34
CA VAL A 62 0.26 8.38 5.46
C VAL A 62 0.91 8.76 4.13
N VAL A 63 1.95 8.01 3.75
CA VAL A 63 2.60 8.07 2.44
C VAL A 63 2.59 6.67 1.83
N VAL A 64 2.04 6.54 0.62
CA VAL A 64 1.96 5.27 -0.12
C VAL A 64 3.16 5.14 -1.06
N THR A 65 3.86 4.01 -1.00
CA THR A 65 5.02 3.71 -1.85
C THR A 65 4.86 2.39 -2.61
N PRO A 66 5.56 2.17 -3.73
CA PRO A 66 5.54 0.90 -4.45
C PRO A 66 6.33 -0.18 -3.68
N GLY A 67 5.64 -0.83 -2.74
CA GLY A 67 6.21 -1.87 -1.89
C GLY A 67 7.09 -1.34 -0.74
N GLY A 68 7.64 -2.28 0.03
CA GLY A 68 8.38 -1.98 1.27
C GLY A 68 9.83 -1.52 1.07
N LYS A 69 10.47 -1.84 -0.07
CA LYS A 69 11.87 -1.46 -0.29
C LYS A 69 12.08 0.06 -0.41
N PRO A 70 11.28 0.79 -1.21
CA PRO A 70 11.46 2.24 -1.34
C PRO A 70 11.23 2.99 -0.02
N ILE A 71 10.23 2.62 0.78
CA ILE A 71 9.97 3.33 2.04
C ILE A 71 11.12 3.18 3.04
N MET A 72 11.72 1.98 3.14
CA MET A 72 12.90 1.78 3.99
C MET A 72 14.07 2.67 3.56
N PHE A 73 14.30 2.77 2.25
CA PHE A 73 15.32 3.65 1.70
C PHE A 73 15.05 5.13 1.99
N PHE A 74 13.82 5.61 1.78
CA PHE A 74 13.45 6.99 2.07
C PHE A 74 13.55 7.34 3.56
N LEU A 75 13.17 6.43 4.45
CA LEU A 75 13.32 6.62 5.89
C LEU A 75 14.78 6.76 6.29
N MET A 76 15.68 5.94 5.72
CA MET A 76 17.12 6.07 5.95
C MET A 76 17.64 7.41 5.47
N LEU A 77 17.28 7.86 4.26
CA LEU A 77 17.70 9.17 3.74
C LEU A 77 17.16 10.36 4.55
N ALA A 78 15.99 10.22 5.16
CA ALA A 78 15.35 11.32 5.88
C ALA A 78 15.86 11.48 7.32
N LEU A 79 16.37 10.40 7.92
CA LEU A 79 16.67 10.33 9.36
C LEU A 79 18.14 10.06 9.69
N LEU A 80 18.97 9.66 8.72
CA LEU A 80 20.41 9.39 8.88
C LEU A 80 21.22 10.44 8.12
#